data_AF-F0WM90-F1
#
_entry.id   AF-F0WM90-F1
#
_cell.length_a   1.000
_cell.length_b   1.000
_cell.length_c   1.000
_cell.angle_alpha   90.00
_cell.angle_beta   90.00
_cell.angle_gamma   90.00
#
_symmetry.space_group_name_H-M   'P 1'
#
loop_
_entity.id
_entity.type
_entity.pdbx_description
1 polymer ?
#
loop_
_entity_poly.entity_id
_entity_poly.type
_entity_poly.pdbx_seq_one_letter_code
_entity_poly.pdbx_strand_id
1 'polypeptide(L)'
;MLTEKFHAITRNPTKCEKVICCYKMLDTMTQKQRYGQLLMALYHIYFQMERSLEANVDDSTISKLYTSLEPCFRTDAISEDVEHFLGSKWKDQYKPSDAVQRYVRHLADLATSNAVLLIPYCFRLYVVMFEHAPTKISLLKRILPCTEKHGLAYFHFQQKSSLLLRSRIEDRLDGLDFDTDTENLLMSEMAFEVSLHQKIIDSMKARLSLGIALIAALLFLTCLLYAVSMSLVV
;
A
#
# COMPACT_ATOMS: atom_id res chain seq x y z
N MET A 1 2.88 23.13 -1.74
CA MET A 1 3.15 22.58 -0.39
C MET A 1 3.88 21.23 -0.53
N LEU A 2 4.42 20.66 0.55
CA LEU A 2 5.21 19.41 0.50
C LEU A 2 4.33 18.22 0.08
N THR A 3 3.14 18.10 0.67
CA THR A 3 2.21 17.00 0.42
C THR A 3 1.70 16.99 -1.01
N GLU A 4 1.51 18.16 -1.63
CA GLU A 4 1.15 18.28 -3.05
C GLU A 4 2.23 17.70 -3.96
N LYS A 5 3.51 17.92 -3.64
CA LYS A 5 4.64 17.35 -4.37
C LYS A 5 4.67 15.82 -4.23
N PHE A 6 4.44 15.31 -3.02
CA PHE A 6 4.30 13.86 -2.79
C PHE A 6 3.10 13.26 -3.56
N HIS A 7 1.95 13.94 -3.59
CA HIS A 7 0.80 13.52 -4.39
C HIS A 7 1.12 13.49 -5.88
N ALA A 8 1.85 14.48 -6.39
CA ALA A 8 2.28 14.49 -7.80
C ALA A 8 3.13 13.26 -8.13
N ILE A 9 4.08 12.90 -7.26
CA ILE A 9 4.95 11.72 -7.43
C ILE A 9 4.14 10.42 -7.39
N THR A 10 3.25 10.24 -6.40
CA THR A 10 2.46 8.99 -6.25
C THR A 10 1.44 8.78 -7.35
N ARG A 11 0.95 9.87 -7.97
CA ARG A 11 -0.04 9.81 -9.05
C ARG A 11 0.57 9.73 -10.45
N ASN A 12 1.90 9.83 -10.56
CA ASN A 12 2.63 9.79 -11.83
C ASN A 12 2.70 8.45 -12.59
N PRO A 13 2.27 7.27 -12.08
CA PRO A 13 2.29 6.06 -12.91
C PRO A 13 1.42 6.21 -14.16
N THR A 14 1.87 5.61 -15.26
CA THR A 14 1.14 5.54 -16.52
C THR A 14 -0.21 4.84 -16.31
N LYS A 15 -1.17 5.12 -17.20
CA LYS A 15 -2.48 4.46 -17.16
C LYS A 15 -2.37 2.93 -17.20
N CYS A 16 -1.39 2.41 -17.94
CA CYS A 16 -1.13 0.98 -18.05
C CYS A 16 -0.66 0.38 -16.71
N GLU A 17 0.33 1.01 -16.07
CA GLU A 17 0.86 0.57 -14.76
C GLU A 17 -0.23 0.56 -13.69
N LYS A 18 -1.12 1.58 -13.69
CA LYS A 18 -2.27 1.63 -12.78
C LYS A 18 -3.21 0.45 -12.98
N VAL A 19 -3.56 0.12 -14.23
CA VAL A 19 -4.44 -1.01 -14.55
C VAL A 19 -3.80 -2.34 -14.11
N ILE A 20 -2.52 -2.54 -14.40
CA ILE A 20 -1.80 -3.77 -14.01
C ILE A 20 -1.73 -3.90 -12.49
N CYS A 21 -1.43 -2.81 -11.78
CA CYS A 21 -1.42 -2.77 -10.32
C CYS A 21 -2.80 -3.12 -9.74
N CYS A 22 -3.87 -2.46 -10.21
CA CYS A 22 -5.24 -2.74 -9.79
C CYS A 22 -5.63 -4.20 -10.02
N TYR A 23 -5.25 -4.77 -11.18
CA TYR A 23 -5.51 -6.17 -11.49
C TYR A 23 -4.78 -7.12 -10.54
N LYS A 24 -3.47 -6.93 -10.33
CA LYS A 24 -2.67 -7.74 -9.39
C LYS A 24 -3.22 -7.68 -7.97
N MET A 25 -3.60 -6.47 -7.52
CA MET A 25 -4.21 -6.28 -6.20
C MET A 25 -5.56 -6.98 -6.10
N LEU A 26 -6.44 -6.81 -7.09
CA LEU A 26 -7.76 -7.45 -7.09
C LEU A 26 -7.63 -8.98 -7.09
N ASP A 27 -6.81 -9.55 -7.97
CA ASP A 27 -6.53 -10.99 -8.01
C ASP A 27 -6.01 -11.50 -6.66
N THR A 28 -5.10 -10.77 -6.03
CA THR A 28 -4.59 -11.09 -4.70
C THR A 28 -5.69 -11.07 -3.64
N MET A 29 -6.61 -10.10 -3.71
CA MET A 29 -7.74 -9.98 -2.78
C MET A 29 -8.85 -11.02 -2.99
N THR A 30 -8.90 -11.71 -4.14
CA THR A 30 -9.93 -12.74 -4.37
C THR A 30 -9.72 -14.03 -3.57
N GLN A 31 -8.56 -14.22 -2.94
CA GLN A 31 -8.23 -15.44 -2.20
C GLN A 31 -7.77 -15.12 -0.79
N LYS A 32 -8.47 -15.71 0.21
CA LYS A 32 -8.17 -15.58 1.64
C LYS A 32 -6.67 -15.66 1.95
N GLN A 33 -6.03 -16.73 1.47
CA GLN A 33 -4.61 -17.01 1.71
C GLN A 33 -3.69 -15.93 1.12
N ARG A 34 -3.99 -15.46 -0.10
CA ARG A 34 -3.15 -14.48 -0.81
C ARG A 34 -3.31 -13.09 -0.24
N TYR A 35 -4.53 -12.72 0.15
CA TYR A 35 -4.76 -11.48 0.89
C TYR A 35 -4.05 -11.49 2.25
N GLY A 36 -4.11 -12.61 2.98
CA GLY A 36 -3.33 -12.78 4.21
C GLY A 36 -1.82 -12.62 3.98
N GLN A 37 -1.27 -13.17 2.89
CA GLN A 37 0.15 -12.99 2.53
C GLN A 37 0.50 -11.53 2.19
N LEU A 38 -0.40 -10.80 1.54
CA LEU A 38 -0.26 -9.35 1.34
C LEU A 38 -0.22 -8.61 2.68
N LEU A 39 -1.13 -8.92 3.58
CA LEU A 39 -1.17 -8.32 4.92
C LEU A 39 0.09 -8.65 5.72
N MET A 40 0.66 -9.85 5.60
CA MET A 40 1.95 -10.17 6.21
C MET A 40 3.10 -9.32 5.66
N ALA A 41 3.13 -9.10 4.34
CA ALA A 41 4.12 -8.21 3.73
C ALA A 41 3.99 -6.78 4.29
N LEU A 42 2.75 -6.27 4.41
CA LEU A 42 2.48 -4.98 5.03
C LEU A 42 2.89 -4.96 6.50
N TYR A 43 2.54 -5.99 7.28
CA TYR A 43 2.88 -6.10 8.70
C TYR A 43 4.36 -5.81 8.96
N HIS A 44 5.27 -6.44 8.23
CA HIS A 44 6.71 -6.22 8.42
C HIS A 44 7.15 -4.80 8.07
N ILE A 45 6.53 -4.17 7.07
CA ILE A 45 6.85 -2.81 6.64
C ILE A 45 6.35 -1.80 7.67
N TYR A 46 5.08 -1.92 8.10
CA TYR A 46 4.51 -1.08 9.14
C TYR A 46 5.27 -1.25 10.46
N PHE A 47 5.52 -2.49 10.88
CA PHE A 47 6.28 -2.77 12.10
C PHE A 47 7.64 -2.07 12.09
N GLN A 48 8.39 -2.19 10.99
CA GLN A 48 9.69 -1.53 10.90
C GLN A 48 9.56 -0.02 10.86
N MET A 49 8.64 0.55 10.08
CA MET A 49 8.45 2.00 10.00
C MET A 49 8.04 2.58 11.35
N GLU A 50 7.05 1.98 12.03
CA GLU A 50 6.55 2.42 13.34
C GLU A 50 7.65 2.35 14.40
N ARG A 51 8.39 1.23 14.45
CA ARG A 51 9.56 1.10 15.33
C ARG A 51 10.64 2.13 15.00
N SER A 52 10.87 2.43 13.72
CA SER A 52 11.84 3.45 13.29
C SER A 52 11.42 4.87 13.74
N LEU A 53 10.12 5.16 13.76
CA LEU A 53 9.57 6.43 14.29
C LEU A 53 9.72 6.51 15.81
N GLU A 54 9.35 5.44 16.53
CA GLU A 54 9.51 5.37 18.00
C GLU A 54 10.97 5.56 18.42
N ALA A 55 11.90 4.93 17.71
CA ALA A 55 13.34 5.05 17.98
C ALA A 55 13.89 6.47 17.73
N ASN A 56 13.16 7.31 16.99
CA ASN A 56 13.55 8.68 16.64
C ASN A 56 12.56 9.71 17.17
N VAL A 57 11.81 9.40 18.24
CA VAL A 57 10.85 10.33 18.84
C VAL A 57 11.51 11.63 19.34
N ASP A 58 12.80 11.58 19.68
CA ASP A 58 13.58 12.73 20.13
C ASP A 58 14.18 13.57 18.98
N ASP A 59 14.06 13.12 17.71
CA ASP A 59 14.49 13.92 16.57
C ASP A 59 13.64 15.19 16.43
N SER A 60 14.31 16.31 16.14
CA SER A 60 13.69 17.65 16.11
C SER A 60 12.52 17.79 15.12
N THR A 61 12.48 16.98 14.07
CA THR A 61 11.41 16.98 13.07
C THR A 61 10.41 15.86 13.35
N ILE A 62 10.88 14.64 13.65
CA ILE A 62 10.00 13.51 13.93
C ILE A 62 9.16 13.76 15.19
N SER A 63 9.72 14.33 16.25
CA SER A 63 8.98 14.73 17.46
C SER A 63 7.76 15.61 17.14
N LYS A 64 7.89 16.52 16.18
CA LYS A 64 6.79 17.40 15.75
C LYS A 64 5.67 16.65 15.05
N LEU A 65 5.97 15.51 14.42
CA LEU A 65 5.00 14.68 13.69
C LEU A 65 4.45 13.54 14.53
N TYR A 66 5.23 13.03 15.48
CA TYR A 66 4.99 11.77 16.18
C TYR A 66 3.59 11.68 16.77
N THR A 67 3.12 12.71 17.49
CA THR A 67 1.78 12.73 18.10
C THR A 67 0.63 12.64 17.09
N SER A 68 0.85 13.06 15.84
CA SER A 68 -0.13 12.92 14.75
C SER A 68 -0.02 11.56 14.05
N LEU A 69 1.16 10.94 14.06
CA LEU A 69 1.44 9.66 13.40
C LEU A 69 1.14 8.46 14.30
N GLU A 70 1.42 8.52 15.60
CA GLU A 70 1.22 7.43 16.56
C GLU A 70 -0.22 6.88 16.56
N PRO A 71 -1.29 7.72 16.56
CA PRO A 71 -2.66 7.21 16.45
C PRO A 71 -2.95 6.49 15.13
N CYS A 72 -2.11 6.68 14.12
CA CYS A 72 -2.22 6.04 12.82
C CYS A 72 -1.55 4.67 12.77
N PHE A 73 -0.78 4.26 13.79
CA PHE A 73 -0.06 2.98 13.82
C PHE A 73 -1.01 1.81 13.57
N ARG A 74 -0.59 0.88 12.72
CA ARG A 74 -1.39 -0.21 12.16
C ARG A 74 -0.81 -1.59 12.41
N THR A 75 0.42 -1.72 12.92
CA THR A 75 1.06 -3.03 13.12
C THR A 75 0.13 -4.04 13.81
N ASP A 76 -0.45 -3.66 14.94
CA ASP A 76 -1.31 -4.55 15.73
C ASP A 76 -2.59 -4.90 14.97
N ALA A 77 -3.24 -3.90 14.37
CA ALA A 77 -4.44 -4.09 13.58
C ALA A 77 -4.21 -4.99 12.35
N ILE A 78 -3.05 -4.86 11.69
CA ILE A 78 -2.66 -5.76 10.60
C ILE A 78 -2.43 -7.18 11.15
N SER A 79 -1.82 -7.31 12.32
CA SER A 79 -1.57 -8.62 12.94
C SER A 79 -2.86 -9.39 13.23
N GLU A 80 -3.92 -8.70 13.69
CA GLU A 80 -5.25 -9.26 13.89
C GLU A 80 -5.86 -9.75 12.57
N ASP A 81 -5.75 -8.95 11.50
CA ASP A 81 -6.25 -9.34 10.19
C ASP A 81 -5.45 -10.53 9.63
N VAL A 82 -4.13 -10.54 9.78
CA VAL A 82 -3.30 -11.68 9.37
C VAL A 82 -3.73 -12.95 10.09
N GLU A 83 -3.96 -12.89 11.40
CA GLU A 83 -4.42 -14.05 12.18
C GLU A 83 -5.81 -14.53 11.71
N HIS A 84 -6.73 -13.62 11.41
CA HIS A 84 -8.03 -13.98 10.82
C HIS A 84 -7.86 -14.72 9.47
N PHE A 85 -6.95 -14.25 8.63
CA PHE A 85 -6.79 -14.80 7.29
C PHE A 85 -5.95 -16.08 7.23
N LEU A 86 -4.93 -16.22 8.08
CA LEU A 86 -3.92 -17.28 8.00
C LEU A 86 -3.88 -18.19 9.24
N GLY A 87 -4.60 -17.85 10.30
CA GLY A 87 -4.60 -18.55 11.58
C GLY A 87 -3.45 -18.16 12.50
N SER A 88 -3.52 -18.55 13.77
CA SER A 88 -2.61 -18.10 14.85
C SER A 88 -1.12 -18.45 14.64
N LYS A 89 -0.82 -19.48 13.84
CA LYS A 89 0.56 -19.90 13.53
C LYS A 89 1.19 -19.13 12.36
N TRP A 90 0.60 -18.02 11.92
CA TRP A 90 1.06 -17.27 10.76
C TRP A 90 2.51 -16.77 10.92
N LYS A 91 2.92 -16.41 12.14
CA LYS A 91 4.28 -15.95 12.46
C LYS A 91 5.35 -17.01 12.14
N ASP A 92 5.03 -18.29 12.31
CA ASP A 92 5.97 -19.40 12.08
C ASP A 92 6.11 -19.76 10.59
N GLN A 93 5.16 -19.33 9.76
CA GLN A 93 5.00 -19.81 8.39
C GLN A 93 5.49 -18.81 7.34
N TYR A 94 5.86 -17.60 7.74
CA TYR A 94 6.18 -16.54 6.79
C TYR A 94 7.67 -16.22 6.72
N LYS A 95 8.18 -16.26 5.49
CA LYS A 95 9.47 -15.70 5.12
C LYS A 95 9.21 -14.49 4.22
N PRO A 96 9.53 -13.25 4.66
CA PRO A 96 9.38 -12.07 3.84
C PRO A 96 10.08 -12.23 2.48
N SER A 97 9.45 -11.76 1.41
CA SER A 97 10.09 -11.76 0.09
C SER A 97 11.30 -10.83 0.08
N ASP A 98 12.21 -11.00 -0.88
CA ASP A 98 13.37 -10.13 -1.01
C ASP A 98 12.97 -8.65 -1.18
N ALA A 99 11.84 -8.38 -1.84
CA ALA A 99 11.28 -7.03 -1.97
C ALA A 99 10.91 -6.43 -0.61
N VAL A 100 10.21 -7.21 0.25
CA VAL A 100 9.84 -6.78 1.61
C VAL A 100 11.10 -6.59 2.47
N GLN A 101 12.04 -7.54 2.43
CA GLN A 101 13.30 -7.43 3.19
C GLN A 101 14.12 -6.21 2.79
N ARG A 102 14.13 -5.84 1.50
CA ARG A 102 14.80 -4.61 1.04
C ARG A 102 14.11 -3.36 1.56
N TYR A 103 12.77 -3.33 1.55
CA TYR A 103 11.99 -2.22 2.09
C TYR A 103 12.27 -2.04 3.59
N VAL A 104 12.18 -3.13 4.36
CA VAL A 104 12.43 -3.13 5.82
C VAL A 104 13.85 -2.69 6.15
N ARG A 105 14.87 -3.24 5.46
CA ARG A 105 16.26 -2.83 5.69
C ARG A 105 16.47 -1.34 5.42
N HIS A 106 15.92 -0.84 4.32
CA HIS A 106 16.03 0.58 3.99
C HIS A 106 15.40 1.48 5.07
N LEU A 107 14.21 1.13 5.58
CA LEU A 107 13.59 1.86 6.70
C LEU A 107 14.43 1.84 7.98
N ALA A 108 15.11 0.72 8.26
CA ALA A 108 16.02 0.63 9.41
C ALA A 108 17.28 1.48 9.20
N ASP A 109 17.83 1.49 7.99
CA ASP A 109 18.99 2.31 7.63
C ASP A 109 18.67 3.80 7.76
N LEU A 110 17.51 4.26 7.25
CA LEU A 110 17.06 5.64 7.40
C LEU A 110 16.90 6.05 8.87
N ALA A 111 16.37 5.16 9.72
CA ALA A 111 16.19 5.42 11.14
C ALA A 111 17.49 5.70 11.89
N THR A 112 18.64 5.24 11.36
CA THR A 112 19.95 5.46 11.99
C THR A 112 20.79 6.54 11.30
N SER A 113 20.50 6.84 10.02
CA SER A 113 21.29 7.75 9.20
C SER A 113 20.64 9.11 9.00
N ASN A 114 19.33 9.16 8.72
CA ASN A 114 18.55 10.38 8.60
C ASN A 114 17.06 10.08 8.77
N ALA A 115 16.56 10.22 10.00
CA ALA A 115 15.19 9.87 10.35
C ALA A 115 14.14 10.76 9.65
N VAL A 116 14.48 11.99 9.26
CA VAL A 116 13.59 12.89 8.51
C VAL A 116 13.13 12.24 7.20
N LEU A 117 13.96 11.40 6.59
CA LEU A 117 13.65 10.67 5.36
C LEU A 117 12.66 9.51 5.56
N LEU A 118 12.17 9.27 6.79
CA LEU A 118 11.03 8.37 7.04
C LEU A 118 9.68 9.03 6.67
N ILE A 119 9.63 10.35 6.53
CA ILE A 119 8.40 11.11 6.21
C ILE A 119 7.70 10.62 4.93
N PRO A 120 8.38 10.43 3.79
CA PRO A 120 7.77 9.90 2.56
C PRO A 120 7.07 8.54 2.75
N TYR A 121 7.64 7.67 3.59
CA TYR A 121 7.10 6.37 3.92
C TYR A 121 5.82 6.48 4.77
N CYS A 122 5.84 7.35 5.79
CA CYS A 122 4.67 7.64 6.59
C CYS A 122 3.53 8.20 5.73
N PHE A 123 3.86 9.13 4.81
CA PHE A 123 2.91 9.68 3.86
C PHE A 123 2.31 8.57 2.99
N ARG A 124 3.14 7.73 2.35
CA ARG A 124 2.62 6.65 1.52
C ARG A 124 1.75 5.67 2.31
N LEU A 125 2.21 5.22 3.46
CA LEU A 125 1.58 4.13 4.19
C LEU A 125 0.33 4.59 4.94
N TYR A 126 0.26 5.83 5.41
CA TYR A 126 -0.92 6.34 6.10
C TYR A 126 -1.85 7.16 5.19
N VAL A 127 -1.37 8.25 4.59
CA VAL A 127 -2.21 9.21 3.84
C VAL A 127 -2.90 8.52 2.65
N VAL A 128 -2.14 7.77 1.85
CA VAL A 128 -2.70 7.06 0.68
C VAL A 128 -3.63 5.91 1.11
N MET A 129 -3.34 5.26 2.24
CA MET A 129 -4.25 4.25 2.79
C MET A 129 -5.59 4.88 3.19
N PHE A 130 -5.57 6.02 3.90
CA PHE A 130 -6.77 6.72 4.34
C PHE A 130 -7.64 7.21 3.17
N GLU A 131 -7.01 7.66 2.08
CA GLU A 131 -7.70 8.08 0.85
C GLU A 131 -8.54 6.95 0.24
N HIS A 132 -8.06 5.71 0.33
CA HIS A 132 -8.70 4.56 -0.32
C HIS A 132 -9.44 3.63 0.63
N ALA A 133 -9.41 3.86 1.94
CA ALA A 133 -9.98 2.97 2.94
C ALA A 133 -11.48 2.69 2.73
N PRO A 134 -12.38 3.67 2.52
CA PRO A 134 -13.81 3.38 2.35
C PRO A 134 -14.10 2.46 1.16
N THR A 135 -13.44 2.69 0.03
CA THR A 135 -13.57 1.87 -1.19
C THR A 135 -13.02 0.46 -0.95
N LYS A 136 -11.86 0.33 -0.28
CA LYS A 136 -11.25 -0.97 0.03
C LYS A 136 -12.10 -1.79 1.00
N ILE A 137 -12.62 -1.18 2.07
CA ILE A 137 -13.55 -1.84 3.01
C ILE A 137 -14.75 -2.41 2.26
N SER A 138 -15.40 -1.58 1.44
CA SER A 138 -16.58 -1.97 0.66
C SER A 138 -16.29 -3.14 -0.29
N LEU A 139 -15.12 -3.12 -0.96
CA LEU A 139 -14.68 -4.21 -1.82
C LEU A 139 -14.42 -5.50 -1.03
N LEU A 140 -13.62 -5.43 0.04
CA LEU A 140 -13.21 -6.62 0.82
C LEU A 140 -14.41 -7.33 1.46
N LYS A 141 -15.40 -6.58 1.99
CA LYS A 141 -16.66 -7.15 2.49
C LYS A 141 -17.44 -7.95 1.44
N ARG A 142 -17.25 -7.66 0.15
CA ARG A 142 -17.94 -8.36 -0.96
C ARG A 142 -17.20 -9.60 -1.43
N ILE A 143 -15.87 -9.63 -1.34
CA ILE A 143 -15.03 -10.66 -1.98
C ILE A 143 -14.33 -11.60 -1.01
N LEU A 144 -14.30 -11.26 0.29
CA LEU A 144 -13.66 -12.06 1.33
C LEU A 144 -14.60 -12.26 2.52
N PRO A 145 -14.37 -13.28 3.36
CA PRO A 145 -15.13 -13.52 4.58
C PRO A 145 -14.73 -12.53 5.69
N CYS A 146 -14.98 -11.25 5.45
CA CYS A 146 -14.81 -10.17 6.42
C CYS A 146 -16.11 -9.94 7.19
N THR A 147 -16.01 -9.62 8.47
CA THR A 147 -17.14 -9.14 9.28
C THR A 147 -16.82 -7.75 9.81
N GLU A 148 -17.78 -7.08 10.44
CA GLU A 148 -17.53 -5.78 11.10
C GLU A 148 -16.43 -5.85 12.18
N LYS A 149 -16.11 -7.05 12.70
CA LYS A 149 -15.14 -7.23 13.78
C LYS A 149 -13.83 -7.92 13.35
N HIS A 150 -13.80 -8.56 12.17
CA HIS A 150 -12.67 -9.41 11.77
C HIS A 150 -12.34 -9.26 10.29
N GLY A 151 -11.03 -9.18 9.99
CA GLY A 151 -10.50 -9.11 8.61
C GLY A 151 -10.54 -7.72 7.99
N LEU A 152 -10.76 -6.68 8.79
CA LEU A 152 -10.79 -5.26 8.41
C LEU A 152 -10.18 -4.33 9.46
N ALA A 153 -9.53 -4.87 10.50
CA ALA A 153 -8.96 -4.08 11.59
C ALA A 153 -7.94 -3.06 11.06
N TYR A 154 -7.18 -3.40 10.02
CA TYR A 154 -6.25 -2.50 9.33
C TYR A 154 -6.90 -1.18 8.87
N PHE A 155 -8.19 -1.19 8.54
CA PHE A 155 -8.93 0.00 8.09
C PHE A 155 -9.79 0.65 9.18
N HIS A 156 -9.74 0.15 10.41
CA HIS A 156 -10.52 0.67 11.52
C HIS A 156 -9.65 1.57 12.41
N PHE A 157 -10.15 2.77 12.69
CA PHE A 157 -9.44 3.80 13.43
C PHE A 157 -10.27 4.25 14.63
N GLN A 158 -9.61 4.74 15.68
CA GLN A 158 -10.31 5.36 16.80
C GLN A 158 -11.05 6.63 16.35
N GLN A 159 -10.51 7.34 15.35
CA GLN A 159 -11.14 8.54 14.78
C GLN A 159 -12.29 8.17 13.84
N LYS A 160 -13.39 8.94 13.91
CA LYS A 160 -14.60 8.71 13.11
C LYS A 160 -14.42 8.77 11.59
N SER A 161 -13.33 9.37 11.10
CA SER A 161 -13.10 9.57 9.66
C SER A 161 -11.61 9.45 9.31
N SER A 162 -11.31 8.56 8.36
CA SER A 162 -9.97 8.43 7.78
C SER A 162 -9.55 9.72 7.05
N LEU A 163 -10.50 10.46 6.47
CA LEU A 163 -10.21 11.74 5.80
C LEU A 163 -9.79 12.84 6.77
N LEU A 164 -10.32 12.83 8.00
CA LEU A 164 -9.87 13.76 9.04
C LEU A 164 -8.45 13.43 9.52
N LEU A 165 -8.12 12.15 9.65
CA LEU A 165 -6.75 11.71 9.96
C LEU A 165 -5.77 12.13 8.86
N ARG A 166 -6.17 11.91 7.61
CA ARG A 166 -5.42 12.36 6.43
C ARG A 166 -5.13 13.86 6.48
N SER A 167 -6.18 14.69 6.58
CA SER A 167 -6.03 16.17 6.61
C SER A 167 -5.08 16.60 7.70
N ARG A 168 -5.21 16.05 8.92
CA ARG A 168 -4.32 16.39 10.05
C ARG A 168 -2.85 16.10 9.76
N ILE A 169 -2.56 14.96 9.13
CA ILE A 169 -1.18 14.60 8.76
C ILE A 169 -0.67 15.53 7.65
N GLU A 170 -1.49 15.78 6.64
CA GLU A 170 -1.13 16.69 5.53
C GLU A 170 -0.83 18.10 6.06
N ASP A 171 -1.75 18.68 6.85
CA ASP A 171 -1.59 20.00 7.47
C ASP A 171 -0.32 20.09 8.33
N ARG A 172 -0.01 19.00 9.05
CA ARG A 172 1.18 18.97 9.91
C ARG A 172 2.47 18.89 9.09
N LEU A 173 2.48 18.10 8.02
CA LEU A 173 3.62 17.98 7.11
C LEU A 173 3.87 19.29 6.35
N ASP A 174 2.82 19.95 5.88
CA ASP A 174 2.92 21.20 5.15
C ASP A 174 3.28 22.40 6.04
N GLY A 175 3.08 22.28 7.35
CA GLY A 175 3.53 23.26 8.35
C GLY A 175 4.98 23.07 8.82
N LEU A 176 5.74 22.12 8.27
CA LEU A 176 7.16 21.97 8.56
C LEU A 176 8.00 22.77 7.55
N ASP A 177 8.97 23.50 8.07
CA ASP A 177 9.95 24.22 7.26
C ASP A 177 11.16 23.33 6.98
N PHE A 178 11.43 23.10 5.70
CA PHE A 178 12.60 22.38 5.21
C PHE A 178 13.45 23.29 4.34
N ASP A 179 14.77 23.20 4.47
CA ASP A 179 15.66 23.78 3.48
C ASP A 179 15.56 23.05 2.13
N THR A 180 16.08 23.69 1.08
CA THR A 180 16.00 23.16 -0.29
C THR A 180 16.66 21.80 -0.45
N ASP A 181 17.77 21.54 0.25
CA ASP A 181 18.50 20.27 0.13
C ASP A 181 17.70 19.13 0.78
N THR A 182 17.15 19.36 1.96
CA THR A 182 16.28 18.41 2.66
C THR A 182 15.01 18.14 1.87
N GLU A 183 14.39 19.17 1.29
CA GLU A 183 13.21 18.98 0.45
C GLU A 183 13.54 18.11 -0.79
N ASN A 184 14.69 18.34 -1.43
CA ASN A 184 15.16 17.52 -2.56
C ASN A 184 15.40 16.05 -2.16
N LEU A 185 15.97 15.82 -0.98
CA LEU A 185 16.14 14.47 -0.43
C LEU A 185 14.77 13.81 -0.19
N LEU A 186 13.81 14.52 0.41
CA LEU A 186 12.45 14.03 0.62
C LEU A 186 11.76 13.66 -0.70
N MET A 187 11.93 14.47 -1.76
CA MET A 187 11.36 14.17 -3.08
C MET A 187 11.99 12.93 -3.71
N SER A 188 13.32 12.82 -3.62
CA SER A 188 14.06 11.66 -4.13
C SER A 188 13.65 10.38 -3.40
N GLU A 189 13.50 10.49 -2.09
CA GLU A 189 13.10 9.39 -1.23
C GLU A 189 11.65 8.97 -1.47
N MET A 190 10.74 9.92 -1.73
CA MET A 190 9.37 9.62 -2.14
C MET A 190 9.30 8.86 -3.47
N ALA A 191 10.13 9.23 -4.45
CA ALA A 191 10.23 8.48 -5.69
C ALA A 191 10.81 7.07 -5.47
N PHE A 192 11.77 6.93 -4.56
CA PHE A 192 12.35 5.63 -4.20
C PHE A 192 11.33 4.73 -3.49
N GLU A 193 10.53 5.28 -2.56
CA GLU A 193 9.41 4.62 -1.90
C GLU A 193 8.43 4.03 -2.93
N VAL A 194 8.02 4.82 -3.94
CA VAL A 194 7.15 4.33 -5.02
C VAL A 194 7.75 3.13 -5.72
N SER A 195 9.07 3.15 -5.98
CA SER A 195 9.78 2.04 -6.61
C SER A 195 9.83 0.78 -5.73
N LEU A 196 9.98 0.94 -4.41
CA LEU A 196 9.97 -0.16 -3.45
C LEU A 196 8.58 -0.79 -3.37
N HIS A 197 7.54 0.04 -3.29
CA HIS A 197 6.15 -0.41 -3.29
C HIS A 197 5.80 -1.16 -4.59
N GLN A 198 6.24 -0.65 -5.73
CA GLN A 198 6.06 -1.29 -7.03
C GLN A 198 6.74 -2.67 -7.08
N LYS A 199 7.96 -2.82 -6.54
CA LYS A 199 8.64 -4.13 -6.44
C LYS A 199 7.86 -5.14 -5.60
N ILE A 200 7.16 -4.71 -4.55
CA ILE A 200 6.29 -5.59 -3.78
C ILE A 200 5.13 -6.07 -4.65
N ILE A 201 4.44 -5.14 -5.35
CA ILE A 201 3.36 -5.48 -6.28
C ILE A 201 3.85 -6.41 -7.39
N ASP A 202 5.05 -6.19 -7.91
CA ASP A 202 5.63 -7.02 -8.98
C ASP A 202 6.00 -8.42 -8.52
N SER A 203 6.37 -8.57 -7.24
CA SER A 203 6.58 -9.88 -6.64
C SER A 203 5.26 -10.67 -6.46
N MET A 204 4.10 -10.00 -6.53
CA MET A 204 2.80 -10.67 -6.52
C MET A 204 2.53 -11.32 -7.88
N LYS A 205 2.57 -12.65 -7.90
CA LYS A 205 2.23 -13.44 -9.09
C LYS A 205 0.72 -13.36 -9.36
N ALA A 206 0.27 -12.50 -10.27
CA ALA A 206 -1.11 -12.55 -10.74
C ALA A 206 -1.38 -13.85 -11.50
N ARG A 207 -2.52 -14.48 -11.24
CA ARG A 207 -3.00 -15.59 -12.08
C ARG A 207 -3.93 -15.01 -13.13
N LEU A 208 -3.61 -15.21 -14.40
CA LEU A 208 -4.66 -15.16 -15.42
C LEU A 208 -5.63 -16.29 -15.06
N SER A 209 -6.78 -15.96 -14.48
CA SER A 209 -7.76 -16.99 -14.18
C SER A 209 -8.13 -17.65 -15.50
N LEU A 210 -8.22 -18.98 -15.53
CA LEU A 210 -8.57 -19.72 -16.74
C LEU A 210 -9.86 -19.17 -17.37
N GLY A 211 -10.79 -18.68 -16.52
CA GLY A 211 -12.01 -18.00 -16.92
C GLY A 211 -11.78 -16.67 -17.65
N ILE A 212 -10.87 -15.80 -17.19
CA ILE A 212 -10.53 -14.55 -17.89
C ILE A 212 -9.84 -14.86 -19.23
N ALA A 213 -8.95 -15.86 -19.25
CA ALA A 213 -8.30 -16.31 -20.48
C ALA A 213 -9.33 -16.85 -21.49
N LEU A 214 -10.29 -17.66 -21.02
CA LEU A 214 -11.40 -18.19 -21.82
C LEU A 214 -12.32 -17.09 -22.35
N ILE A 215 -12.69 -16.11 -21.52
CA ILE A 215 -13.53 -14.97 -21.94
C ILE A 215 -12.80 -14.14 -22.99
N ALA A 216 -11.52 -13.82 -22.77
CA ALA A 216 -10.72 -13.09 -23.73
C ALA A 216 -10.57 -13.87 -25.05
N ALA A 217 -10.36 -15.18 -24.99
CA ALA A 217 -10.29 -16.05 -26.17
C ALA A 217 -11.63 -16.11 -26.92
N LEU A 218 -12.76 -16.20 -26.21
CA LEU A 218 -14.10 -16.18 -26.80
C LEU A 218 -14.39 -14.85 -27.47
N LEU A 219 -14.09 -13.72 -26.82
CA LEU A 219 -14.23 -12.39 -27.41
C LEU A 219 -13.37 -12.24 -28.66
N PHE A 220 -12.11 -12.67 -28.60
CA PHE A 220 -11.21 -12.66 -29.74
C PHE A 220 -11.75 -13.50 -30.91
N LEU A 221 -12.23 -14.72 -30.63
CA LEU A 221 -12.84 -15.60 -31.63
C LEU A 221 -14.08 -14.96 -32.26
N THR A 222 -14.95 -14.33 -31.47
CA THR A 222 -16.14 -13.63 -31.99
C THR A 222 -15.76 -12.45 -32.89
N CYS A 223 -14.74 -11.67 -32.53
CA CYS A 223 -14.23 -10.59 -33.39
C CYS A 223 -13.64 -11.13 -34.70
N LEU A 224 -12.92 -12.25 -34.64
CA LEU A 224 -12.34 -12.92 -35.82
C LEU A 224 -13.42 -13.43 -36.77
N LEU A 225 -14.44 -14.12 -36.24
CA LEU A 225 -15.57 -14.60 -37.02
C LEU A 225 -16.34 -13.44 -37.66
N TYR A 226 -16.53 -12.34 -36.93
CA TYR A 226 -17.14 -11.12 -37.47
C TYR A 226 -16.31 -10.53 -38.62
N ALA A 227 -15.00 -10.38 -38.45
CA ALA A 227 -14.11 -9.85 -39.49
C ALA A 227 -14.09 -10.73 -40.76
N VAL A 228 -14.05 -12.05 -40.59
CA VAL A 228 -14.12 -13.00 -41.72
C VAL A 228 -15.49 -12.90 -42.43
N SER A 229 -16.59 -12.79 -41.68
CA SER A 229 -17.93 -12.64 -42.27
C SER A 229 -18.06 -11.35 -43.08
N MET A 230 -17.45 -10.24 -42.63
CA MET A 230 -17.43 -8.99 -43.37
C MET A 230 -16.55 -9.06 -44.63
N SER A 231 -15.51 -9.89 -44.61
CA SER A 231 -14.61 -10.07 -45.75
C SER A 231 -15.20 -10.95 -46.86
N LEU A 232 -16.22 -11.75 -46.55
CA LEU A 232 -16.93 -12.63 -47.50
C LEU A 232 -18.16 -11.97 -48.14
N VAL A 233 -18.57 -10.80 -47.64
CA VAL A 233 -19.74 -10.03 -48.12
C VAL A 233 -19.33 -8.88 -49.06
N VAL A 234 -18.03 -8.78 -49.39
CA VAL A 234 -17.44 -7.88 -50.40
C VAL A 234 -17.00 -8.70 -51.60
#